data_AF-W7I249-F1
#
_entry.id   AF-W7I249-F1
#
_cell.length_a   1.000
_cell.length_b   1.000
_cell.length_c   1.000
_cell.angle_alpha   90.00
_cell.angle_beta   90.00
_cell.angle_gamma   90.00
#
_symmetry.space_group_name_H-M   'P 1'
#
loop_
_entity.id
_entity.type
_entity.pdbx_description
1 polymer ?
#
loop_
_entity_poly.entity_id
_entity_poly.type
_entity_poly.pdbx_seq_one_letter_code
_entity_poly.pdbx_strand_id
1 'polypeptide(L)'
;MKASGLVALGLAGIVGAQQSVWGQCGGIGWTGPTSCTSGNTCSVLNPYYSQCIPGDSGNQPTTTTTTTTTTTTTTRTTTTSSRTTTTSSRTTTTSPRTTTTTTTTTTTTRTTTSAGNQQTGTGLQPIQGGASGSGRTTRYWDCCKASCAWPGKGPVIPNVCDANGNRITNNPINARSSCDGGDAYMCTNQQPQVINNNVAYGFAAVSISGRTEQQWCCSCYELTLTSGPAAGKKFVVQATNTGSDLGTNHFDLAFPGGGVGIFNGCTKQFPGTPSSNWGQQYGGVSSRSQCSGLPAVLQPGCNFRFDWFAGSDNPDVNFVEVSCPAEIVNISGCSR
;
A
#
# COMPACT_ATOMS: atom_id res chain seq x y z
N MET A 1 -69.57 -18.54 35.69
CA MET A 1 -68.63 -18.31 34.57
C MET A 1 -67.49 -17.43 35.08
N LYS A 2 -66.35 -18.02 35.44
CA LYS A 2 -65.10 -17.32 35.74
C LYS A 2 -64.02 -18.04 34.95
N ALA A 3 -63.42 -17.37 33.97
CA ALA A 3 -62.27 -17.88 33.24
C ALA A 3 -61.14 -16.86 33.40
N SER A 4 -60.10 -17.31 34.10
CA SER A 4 -58.84 -16.59 34.31
C SER A 4 -58.00 -16.63 33.04
N GLY A 5 -57.56 -15.46 32.55
CA GLY A 5 -56.66 -15.34 31.41
C GLY A 5 -55.20 -15.28 31.86
N LEU A 6 -54.39 -16.25 31.43
CA LEU A 6 -52.93 -16.21 31.50
C LEU A 6 -52.38 -15.26 30.42
N VAL A 7 -51.59 -14.27 30.83
CA VAL A 7 -50.78 -13.43 29.94
C VAL A 7 -49.36 -13.98 29.91
N ALA A 8 -48.92 -14.49 28.76
CA ALA A 8 -47.53 -14.88 28.53
C ALA A 8 -46.74 -13.68 27.97
N LEU A 9 -45.79 -13.16 28.75
CA LEU A 9 -44.77 -12.24 28.24
C LEU A 9 -43.69 -13.05 27.51
N GLY A 10 -43.58 -12.86 26.20
CA GLY A 10 -42.48 -13.37 25.40
C GLY A 10 -41.24 -12.48 25.53
N LEU A 11 -40.16 -13.03 26.08
CA LEU A 11 -38.81 -12.44 26.02
C LEU A 11 -38.25 -12.64 24.61
N ALA A 12 -38.26 -11.59 23.78
CA ALA A 12 -37.48 -11.55 22.55
C ALA A 12 -36.01 -11.27 22.91
N GLY A 13 -35.16 -12.29 22.80
CA GLY A 13 -33.72 -12.13 22.96
C GLY A 13 -33.16 -11.24 21.84
N ILE A 14 -32.56 -10.12 22.23
CA ILE A 14 -31.71 -9.31 21.35
C ILE A 14 -30.47 -10.13 20.97
N VAL A 15 -30.47 -10.67 19.76
CA VAL A 15 -29.26 -11.22 19.14
C VAL A 15 -28.35 -10.03 18.86
N GLY A 16 -27.33 -9.81 19.69
CA GLY A 16 -26.27 -8.86 19.38
C GLY A 16 -25.55 -9.32 18.12
N ALA A 17 -25.75 -8.62 17.00
CA ALA A 17 -25.02 -8.89 15.77
C ALA A 17 -23.52 -8.74 16.06
N GLN A 18 -22.72 -9.73 15.63
CA GLN A 18 -21.26 -9.67 15.73
C GLN A 18 -20.71 -8.89 14.54
N GLN A 19 -19.68 -8.10 14.77
CA GLN A 19 -19.01 -7.32 13.74
C GLN A 19 -17.99 -8.16 12.97
N SER A 20 -17.93 -8.01 11.65
CA SER A 20 -16.90 -8.65 10.83
C SER A 20 -15.51 -8.14 11.22
N VAL A 21 -14.49 -8.93 10.93
CA VAL A 21 -13.11 -8.45 11.00
C VAL A 21 -12.96 -7.15 10.18
N TRP A 22 -12.19 -6.21 10.71
CA TRP A 22 -11.98 -4.84 10.23
C TRP A 22 -13.18 -3.88 10.32
N GLY A 23 -14.34 -4.32 10.83
CA GLY A 23 -15.48 -3.44 11.07
C GLY A 23 -15.36 -2.62 12.35
N GLN A 24 -16.10 -1.51 12.44
CA GLN A 24 -16.17 -0.68 13.66
C GLN A 24 -16.92 -1.44 14.77
N CYS A 25 -16.30 -1.54 15.92
CA CYS A 25 -16.80 -2.24 17.10
C CYS A 25 -16.87 -1.35 18.36
N GLY A 26 -16.60 -0.05 18.22
CA GLY A 26 -16.63 0.88 19.33
C GLY A 26 -16.26 2.30 18.93
N GLY A 27 -16.25 3.19 19.92
CA GLY A 27 -16.00 4.62 19.75
C GLY A 27 -17.14 5.48 20.30
N ILE A 28 -16.82 6.70 20.71
CA ILE A 28 -17.81 7.70 21.16
C ILE A 28 -18.86 7.91 20.04
N GLY A 29 -20.12 7.65 20.38
CA GLY A 29 -21.27 7.79 19.46
C GLY A 29 -21.59 6.55 18.61
N TRP A 30 -20.82 5.46 18.73
CA TRP A 30 -21.12 4.21 18.02
C TRP A 30 -22.32 3.48 18.63
N THR A 31 -23.33 3.17 17.81
CA THR A 31 -24.55 2.43 18.21
C THR A 31 -24.66 1.04 17.60
N GLY A 32 -23.66 0.61 16.82
CA GLY A 32 -23.64 -0.69 16.17
C GLY A 32 -23.04 -1.81 17.03
N PRO A 33 -22.83 -2.99 16.43
CA PRO A 33 -22.16 -4.13 17.06
C PRO A 33 -20.87 -3.75 17.81
N THR A 34 -20.71 -4.21 19.05
CA THR A 34 -19.47 -4.02 19.83
C THR A 34 -18.64 -5.29 20.00
N SER A 35 -19.24 -6.44 19.70
CA SER A 35 -18.58 -7.75 19.74
C SER A 35 -18.11 -8.12 18.35
N CYS A 36 -16.86 -8.55 18.22
CA CYS A 36 -16.32 -9.05 16.96
C CYS A 36 -16.70 -10.51 16.72
N THR A 37 -16.74 -10.91 15.45
CA THR A 37 -16.84 -12.31 15.03
C THR A 37 -15.74 -13.15 15.66
N SER A 38 -16.03 -14.44 15.91
CA SER A 38 -15.12 -15.35 16.63
C SER A 38 -13.69 -15.32 16.05
N GLY A 39 -12.69 -15.24 16.93
CA GLY A 39 -11.27 -15.11 16.55
C GLY A 39 -10.79 -13.67 16.36
N ASN A 40 -11.63 -12.66 16.56
CA ASN A 40 -11.28 -11.24 16.42
C ASN A 40 -11.50 -10.46 17.72
N THR A 41 -10.71 -9.42 17.94
CA THR A 41 -10.74 -8.56 19.13
C THR A 41 -11.06 -7.12 18.74
N CYS A 42 -11.93 -6.46 19.50
CA CYS A 42 -12.21 -5.05 19.30
C CYS A 42 -11.07 -4.20 19.88
N SER A 43 -10.23 -3.62 19.02
CA SER A 43 -9.09 -2.78 19.40
C SER A 43 -9.43 -1.30 19.27
N VAL A 44 -9.14 -0.51 20.29
CA VAL A 44 -9.36 0.94 20.28
C VAL A 44 -8.27 1.61 19.44
N LEU A 45 -8.64 2.28 18.35
CA LEU A 45 -7.69 3.04 17.52
C LEU A 45 -7.66 4.50 17.95
N ASN A 46 -8.82 5.08 18.26
CA ASN A 46 -8.95 6.42 18.82
C ASN A 46 -10.28 6.55 19.61
N PRO A 47 -10.53 7.67 20.33
CA PRO A 47 -11.72 7.80 21.18
C PRO A 47 -13.06 7.64 20.44
N TYR A 48 -13.10 7.95 19.15
CA TYR A 48 -14.32 7.87 18.33
C TYR A 48 -14.41 6.60 17.49
N TYR A 49 -13.38 5.73 17.52
CA TYR A 49 -13.30 4.56 16.64
C TYR A 49 -12.48 3.41 17.24
N SER A 50 -13.14 2.25 17.38
CA SER A 50 -12.53 0.96 17.67
C SER A 50 -12.83 -0.02 16.55
N GLN A 51 -11.88 -0.90 16.20
CA GLN A 51 -11.98 -1.82 15.06
C GLN A 51 -11.75 -3.27 15.48
N CYS A 52 -12.52 -4.18 14.89
CA CYS A 52 -12.27 -5.61 15.01
C CYS A 52 -10.99 -6.00 14.28
N ILE A 53 -10.00 -6.51 14.98
CA ILE A 53 -8.75 -7.00 14.38
C ILE A 53 -8.59 -8.50 14.68
N PRO A 54 -7.90 -9.29 13.84
CA PRO A 54 -7.61 -10.69 14.14
C PRO A 54 -6.88 -10.82 15.48
N GLY A 55 -7.41 -11.65 16.37
CA GLY A 55 -6.78 -11.96 17.65
C GLY A 55 -5.75 -13.07 17.46
N ASP A 56 -4.47 -12.77 17.67
CA ASP A 56 -3.47 -13.82 17.85
C ASP A 56 -3.87 -14.65 19.08
N SER A 57 -3.88 -15.96 18.90
CA SER A 57 -4.10 -16.92 19.99
C SER A 57 -2.87 -16.92 20.90
N GLY A 58 -2.77 -15.92 21.78
CA GLY A 58 -1.65 -15.78 22.70
C GLY A 58 -1.80 -14.58 23.63
N ASN A 59 -2.18 -14.86 24.88
CA ASN A 59 -2.28 -13.97 26.03
C ASN A 59 -3.42 -12.94 26.09
N GLN A 60 -4.45 -13.37 26.81
CA GLN A 60 -5.36 -12.56 27.62
C GLN A 60 -4.60 -11.45 28.40
N PRO A 61 -4.92 -10.16 28.24
CA PRO A 61 -4.50 -9.13 29.17
C PRO A 61 -5.56 -8.95 30.26
N THR A 62 -5.17 -9.26 31.49
CA THR A 62 -5.88 -8.89 32.72
C THR A 62 -5.94 -7.38 32.86
N THR A 63 -7.14 -6.87 33.14
CA THR A 63 -7.47 -5.47 33.38
C THR A 63 -6.62 -4.88 34.52
N THR A 64 -5.76 -3.90 34.22
CA THR A 64 -5.12 -3.05 35.24
C THR A 64 -5.46 -1.59 34.99
N THR A 65 -6.27 -1.03 35.88
CA THR A 65 -6.64 0.38 35.93
C THR A 65 -5.45 1.23 36.37
N THR A 66 -5.00 2.19 35.58
CA THR A 66 -3.94 3.14 35.98
C THR A 66 -4.37 4.59 35.78
N THR A 67 -4.39 5.31 36.89
CA THR A 67 -4.79 6.71 37.10
C THR A 67 -3.82 7.71 36.47
N THR A 68 -4.36 8.80 35.91
CA THR A 68 -3.66 9.91 35.25
C THR A 68 -2.98 10.85 36.25
N THR A 69 -1.70 11.18 36.04
CA THR A 69 -1.03 12.31 36.71
C THR A 69 -0.35 13.20 35.67
N THR A 70 -0.70 14.48 35.69
CA THR A 70 -0.25 15.55 34.79
C THR A 70 1.06 16.16 35.30
N THR A 71 2.09 16.28 34.46
CA THR A 71 3.29 17.05 34.80
C THR A 71 3.71 17.92 33.61
N THR A 72 3.65 19.23 33.83
CA THR A 72 4.11 20.32 32.97
C THR A 72 5.64 20.33 32.89
N THR A 73 6.22 20.55 31.70
CA THR A 73 7.67 20.78 31.56
C THR A 73 7.94 21.95 30.62
N THR A 74 8.74 22.88 31.12
CA THR A 74 9.11 24.20 30.59
C THR A 74 10.22 24.11 29.54
N THR A 75 10.08 24.94 28.50
CA THR A 75 11.06 25.19 27.43
C THR A 75 12.29 25.93 27.93
N ARG A 76 13.49 25.48 27.54
CA ARG A 76 14.74 26.28 27.65
C ARG A 76 15.54 26.26 26.35
N THR A 77 15.75 27.46 25.83
CA THR A 77 16.54 27.86 24.66
C THR A 77 18.03 27.68 24.89
N THR A 78 18.76 27.17 23.89
CA THR A 78 20.23 27.22 23.85
C THR A 78 20.71 27.69 22.48
N THR A 79 21.35 28.86 22.48
CA THR A 79 22.07 29.53 21.39
C THR A 79 23.57 29.19 21.46
N THR A 80 24.18 28.74 20.36
CA THR A 80 25.65 28.88 20.08
C THR A 80 25.90 28.46 18.62
N SER A 81 26.12 29.40 17.69
CA SER A 81 27.38 30.05 17.27
C SER A 81 28.09 29.33 16.13
N SER A 82 28.14 30.04 15.00
CA SER A 82 28.74 29.72 13.71
C SER A 82 30.27 29.70 13.75
N ARG A 83 30.90 28.72 13.11
CA ARG A 83 32.33 28.76 12.78
C ARG A 83 32.58 28.51 11.30
N THR A 84 33.15 29.53 10.69
CA THR A 84 33.67 29.62 9.33
C THR A 84 34.95 28.80 9.19
N THR A 85 35.10 28.06 8.08
CA THR A 85 36.41 27.56 7.61
C THR A 85 36.54 27.83 6.11
N THR A 86 37.56 28.60 5.79
CA THR A 86 38.01 29.06 4.47
C THR A 86 38.99 28.08 3.82
N THR A 87 39.11 28.20 2.49
CA THR A 87 40.23 27.81 1.58
C THR A 87 40.45 26.30 1.33
N SER A 88 40.76 25.80 0.12
CA SER A 88 41.29 26.44 -1.09
C SER A 88 41.00 25.59 -2.35
N SER A 89 40.79 26.26 -3.46
CA SER A 89 40.65 25.73 -4.82
C SER A 89 42.00 25.33 -5.41
N ARG A 90 42.07 24.16 -6.07
CA ARG A 90 43.20 23.81 -6.95
C ARG A 90 42.69 23.30 -8.30
N THR A 91 43.01 24.09 -9.31
CA THR A 91 42.81 23.90 -10.74
C THR A 91 43.89 22.97 -11.29
N THR A 92 43.51 21.95 -12.07
CA THR A 92 44.42 21.32 -13.04
C THR A 92 43.65 21.01 -14.32
N THR A 93 44.04 21.73 -15.36
CA THR A 93 43.72 21.60 -16.77
C THR A 93 44.48 20.42 -17.39
N THR A 94 43.80 19.53 -18.10
CA THR A 94 44.37 18.76 -19.21
C THR A 94 43.28 18.31 -20.19
N SER A 95 43.59 18.54 -21.48
CA SER A 95 42.73 18.41 -22.66
C SER A 95 42.50 16.95 -23.09
N PRO A 96 41.38 16.60 -23.76
CA PRO A 96 41.13 15.25 -24.28
C PRO A 96 41.89 14.98 -25.59
N ARG A 97 42.57 13.82 -25.65
CA ARG A 97 43.16 13.27 -26.87
C ARG A 97 42.23 12.21 -27.46
N THR A 98 41.75 12.49 -28.67
CA THR A 98 41.02 11.60 -29.56
C THR A 98 41.89 10.41 -29.96
N THR A 99 41.35 9.19 -29.90
CA THR A 99 41.89 8.06 -30.69
C THR A 99 40.74 7.16 -31.12
N THR A 100 40.46 7.22 -32.41
CA THR A 100 39.59 6.33 -33.17
C THR A 100 40.27 4.96 -33.28
N THR A 101 39.59 3.87 -32.94
CA THR A 101 39.99 2.55 -33.42
C THR A 101 38.78 1.65 -33.67
N THR A 102 38.88 1.00 -34.80
CA THR A 102 37.91 0.30 -35.63
C THR A 102 37.36 -0.98 -35.01
N THR A 103 36.09 -1.23 -35.31
CA THR A 103 35.33 -2.47 -35.17
C THR A 103 36.11 -3.71 -35.63
N THR A 104 36.08 -4.78 -34.86
CA THR A 104 36.28 -6.15 -35.39
C THR A 104 35.34 -7.10 -34.65
N THR A 105 34.41 -7.65 -35.42
CA THR A 105 33.43 -8.65 -35.03
C THR A 105 34.14 -9.99 -34.87
N THR A 106 34.15 -10.54 -33.66
CA THR A 106 34.55 -11.93 -33.43
C THR A 106 33.40 -12.68 -32.79
N THR A 107 32.69 -13.42 -33.63
CA THR A 107 31.69 -14.41 -33.26
C THR A 107 32.39 -15.56 -32.54
N THR A 108 32.37 -15.54 -31.21
CA THR A 108 32.79 -16.69 -30.39
C THR A 108 31.54 -17.36 -29.83
N THR A 109 31.15 -18.44 -30.48
CA THR A 109 30.14 -19.39 -30.01
C THR A 109 30.61 -19.96 -28.67
N ARG A 110 30.05 -19.45 -27.57
CA ARG A 110 30.32 -19.96 -26.23
C ARG A 110 29.11 -20.75 -25.75
N THR A 111 29.21 -22.06 -25.91
CA THR A 111 28.36 -23.05 -25.25
C THR A 111 28.61 -22.95 -23.74
N THR A 112 27.73 -22.26 -23.01
CA THR A 112 27.68 -22.32 -21.55
C THR A 112 26.41 -23.05 -21.14
N THR A 113 26.62 -24.31 -20.77
CA THR A 113 25.88 -25.11 -19.79
C THR A 113 24.86 -24.33 -18.96
N SER A 114 23.59 -24.74 -19.12
CA SER A 114 22.44 -24.35 -18.33
C SER A 114 22.68 -24.60 -16.83
N ALA A 115 22.95 -23.53 -16.08
CA ALA A 115 22.55 -23.45 -14.68
C ALA A 115 21.03 -23.17 -14.67
N GLY A 116 20.25 -23.98 -13.95
CA GLY A 116 18.79 -23.91 -13.99
C GLY A 116 18.25 -22.52 -13.64
N ASN A 117 17.72 -21.82 -14.64
CA ASN A 117 16.86 -20.66 -14.45
C ASN A 117 15.59 -21.14 -13.74
N GLN A 118 15.51 -20.93 -12.43
CA GLN A 118 14.27 -21.07 -11.68
C GLN A 118 13.37 -19.87 -12.03
N GLN A 119 12.75 -19.90 -13.22
CA GLN A 119 11.75 -18.90 -13.60
C GLN A 119 10.53 -19.02 -12.69
N THR A 120 10.02 -17.89 -12.21
CA THR A 120 8.73 -17.88 -11.52
C THR A 120 7.60 -18.20 -12.49
N GLY A 121 6.37 -18.36 -11.98
CA GLY A 121 5.25 -18.72 -12.86
C GLY A 121 4.82 -17.60 -13.82
N THR A 122 5.42 -16.41 -13.74
CA THR A 122 5.32 -15.34 -14.75
C THR A 122 6.50 -15.29 -15.72
N GLY A 123 7.52 -16.13 -15.54
CA GLY A 123 8.77 -16.08 -16.30
C GLY A 123 9.76 -15.01 -15.84
N LEU A 124 9.45 -14.28 -14.75
CA LEU A 124 10.38 -13.33 -14.14
C LEU A 124 11.45 -14.07 -13.33
N GLN A 125 12.61 -13.44 -13.17
CA GLN A 125 13.73 -14.02 -12.43
C GLN A 125 13.62 -13.68 -10.95
N PRO A 126 13.62 -14.66 -10.03
CA PRO A 126 13.78 -14.40 -8.60
C PRO A 126 15.07 -13.64 -8.31
N ILE A 127 15.03 -12.70 -7.39
CA ILE A 127 16.23 -12.03 -6.89
C ILE A 127 16.97 -12.98 -5.94
N GLN A 128 18.25 -13.23 -6.19
CA GLN A 128 19.07 -14.06 -5.28
C GLN A 128 19.19 -13.39 -3.91
N GLY A 129 18.81 -14.11 -2.84
CA GLY A 129 18.70 -13.53 -1.49
C GLY A 129 17.52 -12.55 -1.34
N GLY A 130 16.64 -12.50 -2.34
CA GLY A 130 15.41 -11.73 -2.34
C GLY A 130 14.42 -12.20 -1.28
N ALA A 131 13.52 -11.31 -0.86
CA ALA A 131 12.51 -11.68 0.11
C ALA A 131 11.51 -12.67 -0.49
N SER A 132 11.05 -13.60 0.32
CA SER A 132 9.96 -14.51 -0.04
C SER A 132 9.24 -14.95 1.23
N GLY A 133 8.04 -15.49 1.06
CA GLY A 133 7.26 -16.05 2.15
C GLY A 133 5.77 -15.98 1.90
N SER A 134 4.99 -16.13 2.97
CA SER A 134 3.56 -15.85 2.96
C SER A 134 3.31 -14.43 3.44
N GLY A 135 2.20 -13.85 3.00
CA GLY A 135 1.79 -12.50 3.34
C GLY A 135 0.29 -12.30 3.23
N ARG A 136 -0.16 -11.12 3.64
CA ARG A 136 -1.55 -10.68 3.52
C ARG A 136 -1.66 -9.50 2.59
N THR A 137 -2.86 -9.29 2.06
CA THR A 137 -3.15 -8.12 1.24
C THR A 137 -4.27 -7.29 1.85
N THR A 138 -4.20 -5.99 1.61
CA THR A 138 -5.37 -5.11 1.61
C THR A 138 -5.48 -4.40 0.27
N ARG A 139 -6.26 -3.34 0.21
CA ARG A 139 -6.45 -2.50 -0.97
C ARG A 139 -6.60 -1.06 -0.53
N TYR A 140 -6.02 -0.15 -1.30
CA TYR A 140 -6.12 1.29 -1.04
C TYR A 140 -6.01 2.11 -2.33
N TRP A 141 -6.46 3.36 -2.24
CA TRP A 141 -6.08 4.43 -3.14
C TRP A 141 -6.38 5.76 -2.46
N ASP A 142 -5.37 6.38 -1.88
CA ASP A 142 -5.50 7.61 -1.08
C ASP A 142 -5.09 8.89 -1.85
N CYS A 143 -4.56 8.71 -3.07
CA CYS A 143 -4.01 9.74 -3.94
C CYS A 143 -2.78 10.48 -3.39
N CYS A 144 -2.23 10.07 -2.25
CA CYS A 144 -1.08 10.72 -1.63
C CYS A 144 0.17 10.53 -2.48
N LYS A 145 1.16 11.45 -2.38
CA LYS A 145 2.52 11.14 -2.85
C LYS A 145 3.04 9.93 -2.07
N ALA A 146 3.38 8.88 -2.80
CA ALA A 146 3.83 7.62 -2.25
C ALA A 146 5.18 7.75 -1.52
N SER A 147 5.39 6.96 -0.47
CA SER A 147 6.52 7.13 0.45
C SER A 147 7.89 6.88 -0.21
N CYS A 148 7.98 5.95 -1.16
CA CYS A 148 9.24 5.70 -1.88
C CYS A 148 9.68 6.90 -2.73
N ALA A 149 8.82 7.89 -2.94
CA ALA A 149 9.14 9.11 -3.68
C ALA A 149 9.85 10.20 -2.85
N TRP A 150 10.16 9.93 -1.58
CA TRP A 150 10.90 10.83 -0.72
C TRP A 150 12.42 10.60 -0.79
N PRO A 151 13.24 11.63 -0.48
CA PRO A 151 14.69 11.49 -0.42
C PRO A 151 15.14 10.36 0.51
N GLY A 152 16.17 9.61 0.08
CA GLY A 152 16.79 8.57 0.89
C GLY A 152 15.98 7.27 1.04
N LYS A 153 14.85 7.14 0.35
CA LYS A 153 14.00 5.93 0.42
C LYS A 153 14.36 4.85 -0.60
N GLY A 154 15.18 5.15 -1.60
CA GLY A 154 15.64 4.20 -2.60
C GLY A 154 16.75 4.80 -3.46
N PRO A 155 17.39 4.00 -4.33
CA PRO A 155 18.41 4.51 -5.27
C PRO A 155 17.80 5.46 -6.32
N VAL A 156 16.52 5.28 -6.61
CA VAL A 156 15.67 6.08 -7.50
C VAL A 156 14.30 6.23 -6.85
N ILE A 157 13.53 7.23 -7.29
CA ILE A 157 12.17 7.47 -6.81
C ILE A 157 11.14 7.09 -7.87
N PRO A 158 9.95 6.59 -7.49
CA PRO A 158 8.84 6.51 -8.40
C PRO A 158 8.36 7.90 -8.83
N ASN A 159 7.73 7.95 -9.99
CA ASN A 159 7.15 9.13 -10.58
C ASN A 159 6.08 9.68 -9.64
N VAL A 160 6.09 11.01 -9.51
CA VAL A 160 5.13 11.78 -8.73
C VAL A 160 4.42 12.70 -9.71
N CYS A 161 3.12 12.89 -9.53
CA CYS A 161 2.30 13.65 -10.46
C CYS A 161 1.61 14.84 -9.82
N ASP A 162 1.25 15.81 -10.65
CA ASP A 162 0.34 16.89 -10.29
C ASP A 162 -1.12 16.38 -10.22
N ALA A 163 -2.07 17.28 -9.93
CA ALA A 163 -3.48 16.92 -9.80
C ALA A 163 -4.08 16.33 -11.09
N ASN A 164 -3.55 16.69 -12.25
CA ASN A 164 -4.00 16.23 -13.56
C ASN A 164 -3.36 14.88 -13.96
N GLY A 165 -2.48 14.33 -13.13
CA GLY A 165 -1.73 13.11 -13.44
C GLY A 165 -0.52 13.34 -14.34
N ASN A 166 -0.09 14.59 -14.56
CA ASN A 166 1.15 14.86 -15.27
C ASN A 166 2.34 14.67 -14.34
N ARG A 167 3.40 14.03 -14.83
CA ARG A 167 4.63 13.85 -14.07
C ARG A 167 5.24 15.20 -13.70
N ILE A 168 5.53 15.39 -12.42
CA ILE A 168 6.31 16.52 -11.94
C ILE A 168 7.76 16.30 -12.34
N THR A 169 8.29 17.15 -13.22
CA THR A 169 9.69 17.08 -13.68
C THR A 169 10.61 18.03 -12.92
N ASN A 170 10.05 19.13 -12.40
CA ASN A 170 10.78 20.12 -11.62
C ASN A 170 10.77 19.74 -10.14
N ASN A 171 11.92 19.26 -9.64
CA ASN A 171 12.13 18.91 -8.24
C ASN A 171 11.07 17.94 -7.62
N PRO A 172 10.74 16.81 -8.27
CA PRO A 172 9.69 15.89 -7.80
C PRO A 172 9.97 15.29 -6.41
N ILE A 173 11.25 15.07 -6.10
CA ILE A 173 11.68 14.46 -4.85
C ILE A 173 11.30 15.31 -3.63
N ASN A 174 11.30 16.64 -3.76
CA ASN A 174 10.94 17.56 -2.69
C ASN A 174 9.52 18.12 -2.82
N ALA A 175 8.76 17.73 -3.85
CA ALA A 175 7.37 18.11 -3.98
C ALA A 175 6.56 17.59 -2.78
N ARG A 176 5.82 18.48 -2.11
CA ARG A 176 5.06 18.15 -0.89
C ARG A 176 3.80 17.36 -1.23
N SER A 177 3.53 16.30 -0.47
CA SER A 177 2.38 15.43 -0.69
C SER A 177 1.05 16.18 -0.57
N SER A 178 0.05 15.81 -1.37
CA SER A 178 -1.33 16.24 -1.22
C SER A 178 -1.93 15.95 0.14
N CYS A 179 -1.46 14.88 0.79
CA CYS A 179 -1.88 14.47 2.13
C CYS A 179 -1.12 15.18 3.26
N ASP A 180 -0.22 16.08 2.91
CA ASP A 180 0.49 16.99 3.82
C ASP A 180 0.41 18.42 3.29
N GLY A 181 -0.72 18.81 2.68
CA GLY A 181 -0.97 20.19 2.26
C GLY A 181 -0.22 20.67 1.01
N GLY A 182 0.51 19.81 0.31
CA GLY A 182 1.12 20.09 -1.00
C GLY A 182 0.25 19.68 -2.19
N ASP A 183 0.83 19.61 -3.38
CA ASP A 183 0.13 19.32 -4.65
C ASP A 183 0.77 18.16 -5.42
N ALA A 184 1.45 17.27 -4.71
CA ALA A 184 2.08 16.09 -5.27
C ALA A 184 1.27 14.83 -4.92
N TYR A 185 0.96 14.03 -5.94
CA TYR A 185 0.07 12.87 -5.87
C TYR A 185 0.77 11.61 -6.39
N MET A 186 0.26 10.44 -6.03
CA MET A 186 0.52 9.21 -6.78
C MET A 186 0.02 9.40 -8.22
N CYS A 187 0.83 8.98 -9.21
CA CYS A 187 0.44 9.12 -10.60
C CYS A 187 -0.74 8.23 -10.93
N THR A 188 -1.72 8.77 -11.66
CA THR A 188 -2.93 8.02 -12.04
C THR A 188 -2.62 6.81 -12.91
N ASN A 189 -1.51 6.79 -13.64
CA ASN A 189 -1.10 5.60 -14.40
C ASN A 189 -0.49 4.47 -13.55
N GLN A 190 -0.22 4.69 -12.25
CA GLN A 190 0.23 3.64 -11.32
C GLN A 190 -0.95 2.77 -10.83
N GLN A 191 -1.78 2.34 -11.77
CA GLN A 191 -2.94 1.46 -11.57
C GLN A 191 -2.60 0.02 -11.97
N PRO A 192 -3.38 -0.98 -11.52
CA PRO A 192 -3.20 -2.35 -11.97
C PRO A 192 -3.54 -2.52 -13.45
N GLN A 193 -2.84 -3.44 -14.11
CA GLN A 193 -2.99 -3.77 -15.53
C GLN A 193 -3.06 -5.29 -15.72
N VAL A 194 -4.01 -5.73 -16.53
CA VAL A 194 -4.13 -7.14 -16.93
C VAL A 194 -3.11 -7.43 -18.02
N ILE A 195 -2.25 -8.43 -17.79
CA ILE A 195 -1.31 -8.93 -18.81
C ILE A 195 -1.95 -10.08 -19.59
N ASN A 196 -2.58 -11.00 -18.86
CA ASN A 196 -3.41 -12.08 -19.40
C ASN A 196 -4.36 -12.61 -18.32
N ASN A 197 -5.08 -13.69 -18.60
CA ASN A 197 -6.07 -14.26 -17.68
C ASN A 197 -5.50 -14.68 -16.30
N ASN A 198 -4.21 -15.00 -16.22
CA ASN A 198 -3.56 -15.51 -15.01
C ASN A 198 -2.51 -14.56 -14.42
N VAL A 199 -2.11 -13.52 -15.17
CA VAL A 199 -1.08 -12.56 -14.74
C VAL A 199 -1.60 -11.13 -14.87
N ALA A 200 -1.40 -10.35 -13.81
CA ALA A 200 -1.56 -8.92 -13.81
C ALA A 200 -0.36 -8.24 -13.15
N TYR A 201 -0.15 -6.97 -13.46
CA TYR A 201 0.90 -6.13 -12.92
C TYR A 201 0.31 -4.92 -12.21
N GLY A 202 1.01 -4.38 -11.21
CA GLY A 202 0.52 -3.21 -10.47
C GLY A 202 1.51 -2.69 -9.44
N PHE A 203 0.96 -2.02 -8.43
CA PHE A 203 1.71 -1.30 -7.41
C PHE A 203 1.14 -1.58 -6.03
N ALA A 204 1.97 -1.46 -5.00
CA ALA A 204 1.53 -1.67 -3.62
C ALA A 204 2.28 -0.79 -2.63
N ALA A 205 1.64 -0.52 -1.49
CA ALA A 205 2.34 -0.20 -0.26
C ALA A 205 2.80 -1.50 0.40
N VAL A 206 4.06 -1.57 0.82
CA VAL A 206 4.66 -2.83 1.26
C VAL A 206 5.28 -2.70 2.65
N SER A 207 5.19 -3.77 3.43
CA SER A 207 5.93 -3.97 4.68
C SER A 207 6.43 -5.42 4.71
N ILE A 208 7.74 -5.61 4.50
CA ILE A 208 8.36 -6.96 4.48
C ILE A 208 9.13 -7.20 5.78
N SER A 209 8.90 -8.36 6.38
CA SER A 209 9.61 -8.78 7.60
C SER A 209 11.12 -8.80 7.41
N GLY A 210 11.84 -8.26 8.39
CA GLY A 210 13.30 -8.22 8.37
C GLY A 210 13.89 -7.28 7.31
N ARG A 211 13.08 -6.42 6.69
CA ARG A 211 13.53 -5.42 5.73
C ARG A 211 13.12 -4.01 6.13
N THR A 212 13.75 -3.03 5.49
CA THR A 212 13.46 -1.61 5.65
C THR A 212 12.88 -1.04 4.37
N GLU A 213 12.29 0.15 4.47
CA GLU A 213 11.81 0.90 3.32
C GLU A 213 12.85 1.09 2.22
N GLN A 214 14.09 1.38 2.62
CA GLN A 214 15.19 1.50 1.67
C GLN A 214 15.49 0.22 0.88
N GLN A 215 15.15 -0.94 1.44
CA GLN A 215 15.37 -2.24 0.83
C GLN A 215 14.21 -2.69 -0.08
N TRP A 216 12.96 -2.36 0.25
CA TRP A 216 11.82 -2.73 -0.61
C TRP A 216 11.45 -1.68 -1.63
N CYS A 217 11.73 -0.38 -1.41
CA CYS A 217 11.32 0.65 -2.36
C CYS A 217 11.87 0.39 -3.76
N CYS A 218 10.93 0.35 -4.71
CA CYS A 218 11.10 0.01 -6.12
C CYS A 218 11.50 -1.44 -6.43
N SER A 219 11.55 -2.33 -5.44
CA SER A 219 11.57 -3.79 -5.67
C SER A 219 10.23 -4.27 -6.19
N CYS A 220 10.25 -5.39 -6.92
CA CYS A 220 9.05 -6.07 -7.39
C CYS A 220 8.87 -7.42 -6.73
N TYR A 221 7.62 -7.80 -6.52
CA TYR A 221 7.23 -9.06 -5.90
C TYR A 221 6.19 -9.74 -6.76
N GLU A 222 6.44 -11.00 -7.14
CA GLU A 222 5.39 -11.86 -7.68
C GLU A 222 4.57 -12.41 -6.52
N LEU A 223 3.31 -12.02 -6.46
CA LEU A 223 2.33 -12.55 -5.52
C LEU A 223 1.57 -13.68 -6.21
N THR A 224 1.51 -14.86 -5.60
CA THR A 224 0.55 -15.90 -5.96
C THR A 224 -0.59 -15.83 -4.96
N LEU A 225 -1.80 -15.52 -5.42
CA LEU A 225 -2.99 -15.42 -4.58
C LEU A 225 -3.36 -16.82 -4.07
N THR A 226 -3.51 -17.00 -2.75
CA THR A 226 -3.75 -18.31 -2.12
C THR A 226 -5.18 -18.47 -1.59
N SER A 227 -5.96 -17.40 -1.56
CA SER A 227 -7.37 -17.42 -1.13
C SER A 227 -8.23 -16.45 -1.96
N GLY A 228 -9.54 -16.49 -1.74
CA GLY A 228 -10.52 -15.68 -2.46
C GLY A 228 -10.80 -16.15 -3.90
N PRO A 229 -11.76 -15.53 -4.60
CA PRO A 229 -12.16 -15.91 -5.96
C PRO A 229 -11.05 -15.83 -7.02
N ALA A 230 -9.99 -15.05 -6.77
CA ALA A 230 -8.83 -14.92 -7.65
C ALA A 230 -7.67 -15.87 -7.31
N ALA A 231 -7.86 -16.81 -6.35
CA ALA A 231 -6.83 -17.76 -5.95
C ALA A 231 -6.20 -18.49 -7.16
N GLY A 232 -4.89 -18.70 -7.11
CA GLY A 232 -4.09 -19.29 -8.18
C GLY A 232 -3.56 -18.28 -9.21
N LYS A 233 -4.16 -17.09 -9.33
CA LYS A 233 -3.63 -16.03 -10.18
C LYS A 233 -2.36 -15.43 -9.60
N LYS A 234 -1.55 -14.85 -10.48
CA LYS A 234 -0.28 -14.18 -10.15
C LYS A 234 -0.39 -12.69 -10.37
N PHE A 235 -0.03 -11.91 -9.36
CA PHE A 235 -0.04 -10.46 -9.40
C PHE A 235 1.36 -9.94 -9.08
N VAL A 236 2.04 -9.34 -10.06
CA VAL A 236 3.37 -8.76 -9.84
C VAL A 236 3.22 -7.30 -9.46
N VAL A 237 3.70 -6.93 -8.29
CA VAL A 237 3.58 -5.56 -7.77
C VAL A 237 4.94 -4.95 -7.55
N GLN A 238 5.09 -3.66 -7.89
CA GLN A 238 6.22 -2.86 -7.42
C GLN A 238 5.86 -2.13 -6.13
N ALA A 239 6.76 -2.16 -5.15
CA ALA A 239 6.64 -1.38 -3.93
C ALA A 239 6.93 0.11 -4.22
N THR A 240 5.89 0.94 -4.19
CA THR A 240 6.01 2.41 -4.36
C THR A 240 5.70 3.16 -3.08
N ASN A 241 5.12 2.49 -2.09
CA ASN A 241 4.74 3.05 -0.81
C ASN A 241 5.08 2.08 0.34
N THR A 242 4.96 2.55 1.58
CA THR A 242 5.12 1.75 2.80
C THR A 242 3.80 1.70 3.55
N GLY A 243 3.38 0.50 3.94
CA GLY A 243 2.20 0.25 4.78
C GLY A 243 2.61 -0.17 6.19
N SER A 244 3.18 0.75 6.98
CA SER A 244 3.81 0.46 8.28
C SER A 244 2.83 -0.03 9.36
N ASP A 245 1.53 0.08 9.14
CA ASP A 245 0.43 -0.28 10.03
C ASP A 245 -0.13 -1.70 9.78
N LEU A 246 0.40 -2.44 8.80
CA LEU A 246 -0.31 -3.59 8.23
C LEU A 246 0.25 -4.97 8.63
N GLY A 247 1.13 -5.02 9.62
CA GLY A 247 1.67 -6.27 10.17
C GLY A 247 2.84 -6.87 9.35
N THR A 248 3.09 -8.16 9.54
CA THR A 248 4.22 -8.88 8.93
C THR A 248 3.91 -9.29 7.49
N ASN A 249 4.82 -9.00 6.55
CA ASN A 249 4.70 -9.35 5.11
C ASN A 249 3.36 -8.93 4.50
N HIS A 250 3.14 -7.63 4.48
CA HIS A 250 1.88 -7.05 4.02
C HIS A 250 2.03 -6.31 2.70
N PHE A 251 1.04 -6.47 1.81
CA PHE A 251 0.92 -5.79 0.53
C PHE A 251 -0.43 -5.05 0.44
N ASP A 252 -0.43 -3.74 0.61
CA ASP A 252 -1.62 -2.92 0.37
C ASP A 252 -1.71 -2.58 -1.11
N LEU A 253 -2.64 -3.23 -1.83
CA LEU A 253 -2.68 -3.18 -3.29
C LEU A 253 -3.30 -1.86 -3.76
N ALA A 254 -2.60 -1.15 -4.65
CA ALA A 254 -3.03 0.17 -5.13
C ALA A 254 -4.17 0.05 -6.15
N PHE A 255 -5.41 -0.01 -5.67
CA PHE A 255 -6.63 -0.13 -6.47
C PHE A 255 -7.50 1.11 -6.30
N PRO A 256 -7.72 1.93 -7.33
CA PRO A 256 -8.67 3.03 -7.25
C PRO A 256 -10.05 2.56 -6.78
N GLY A 257 -10.61 3.29 -5.80
CA GLY A 257 -11.82 2.85 -5.11
C GLY A 257 -11.60 1.71 -4.12
N GLY A 258 -10.36 1.40 -3.73
CA GLY A 258 -10.00 0.45 -2.67
C GLY A 258 -10.21 0.99 -1.25
N GLY A 259 -10.46 2.29 -1.12
CA GLY A 259 -10.56 3.01 0.15
C GLY A 259 -9.36 3.93 0.32
N VAL A 260 -9.61 5.13 0.86
CA VAL A 260 -8.56 6.13 1.08
C VAL A 260 -7.77 5.84 2.37
N GLY A 261 -8.36 5.08 3.30
CA GLY A 261 -7.72 4.75 4.57
C GLY A 261 -7.54 5.96 5.47
N ILE A 262 -6.37 6.07 6.09
CA ILE A 262 -6.05 7.13 7.08
C ILE A 262 -5.96 8.51 6.40
N PHE A 263 -5.43 8.56 5.19
CA PHE A 263 -5.21 9.80 4.45
C PHE A 263 -6.24 9.96 3.32
N ASN A 264 -6.49 11.19 2.87
CA ASN A 264 -7.41 11.43 1.76
C ASN A 264 -6.93 12.62 0.92
N GLY A 265 -5.98 12.35 0.03
CA GLY A 265 -5.55 13.29 -1.00
C GLY A 265 -6.55 13.35 -2.17
N CYS A 266 -7.41 12.34 -2.32
CA CYS A 266 -8.30 12.20 -3.47
C CYS A 266 -9.36 13.29 -3.55
N THR A 267 -9.90 13.72 -2.41
CA THR A 267 -10.88 14.82 -2.36
C THR A 267 -10.27 16.13 -2.88
N LYS A 268 -8.97 16.36 -2.61
CA LYS A 268 -8.24 17.50 -3.14
C LYS A 268 -7.89 17.33 -4.62
N GLN A 269 -7.47 16.13 -5.02
CA GLN A 269 -7.08 15.85 -6.41
C GLN A 269 -8.25 15.97 -7.38
N PHE A 270 -9.42 15.44 -6.98
CA PHE A 270 -10.61 15.32 -7.81
C PHE A 270 -11.81 16.00 -7.14
N PRO A 271 -11.82 17.35 -7.02
CA PRO A 271 -12.85 18.07 -6.29
C PRO A 271 -14.25 17.94 -6.92
N GLY A 272 -14.33 17.56 -8.21
CA GLY A 272 -15.59 17.27 -8.91
C GLY A 272 -16.20 15.90 -8.61
N THR A 273 -15.52 15.04 -7.84
CA THR A 273 -16.04 13.72 -7.46
C THR A 273 -16.60 13.76 -6.04
N PRO A 274 -17.92 13.52 -5.85
CA PRO A 274 -18.52 13.45 -4.52
C PRO A 274 -17.82 12.41 -3.64
N SER A 275 -17.61 12.74 -2.35
CA SER A 275 -16.97 11.83 -1.39
C SER A 275 -17.70 10.48 -1.29
N SER A 276 -19.03 10.48 -1.42
CA SER A 276 -19.87 9.26 -1.45
C SER A 276 -19.53 8.29 -2.58
N ASN A 277 -18.95 8.77 -3.69
CA ASN A 277 -18.62 7.92 -4.83
C ASN A 277 -17.37 7.07 -4.60
N TRP A 278 -16.51 7.46 -3.66
CA TRP A 278 -15.29 6.71 -3.32
C TRP A 278 -15.56 5.46 -2.49
N GLY A 279 -16.78 5.31 -1.98
CA GLY A 279 -17.21 4.22 -1.12
C GLY A 279 -16.77 4.40 0.33
N GLN A 280 -16.58 3.29 1.04
CA GLN A 280 -16.16 3.30 2.45
C GLN A 280 -14.73 3.80 2.61
N GLN A 281 -14.43 4.46 3.72
CA GLN A 281 -13.08 4.94 4.02
C GLN A 281 -12.05 3.80 3.92
N TYR A 282 -12.37 2.64 4.49
CA TYR A 282 -11.61 1.41 4.36
C TYR A 282 -12.40 0.41 3.51
N GLY A 283 -11.77 -0.15 2.48
CA GLY A 283 -12.40 -1.09 1.54
C GLY A 283 -13.10 -0.44 0.34
N GLY A 284 -13.36 0.87 0.38
CA GLY A 284 -13.79 1.67 -0.76
C GLY A 284 -15.14 1.27 -1.35
N VAL A 285 -15.24 1.27 -2.67
CA VAL A 285 -16.45 0.83 -3.37
C VAL A 285 -16.72 -0.66 -3.11
N SER A 286 -17.98 -1.06 -3.05
CA SER A 286 -18.42 -2.42 -2.77
C SER A 286 -18.86 -3.20 -4.01
N SER A 287 -19.01 -2.53 -5.16
CA SER A 287 -19.37 -3.19 -6.42
C SER A 287 -18.72 -2.55 -7.64
N ARG A 288 -18.57 -3.34 -8.72
CA ARG A 288 -18.10 -2.87 -10.03
C ARG A 288 -18.89 -1.67 -10.55
N SER A 289 -20.21 -1.66 -10.35
CA SER A 289 -21.08 -0.59 -10.84
C SER A 289 -20.73 0.78 -10.26
N GLN A 290 -20.20 0.84 -9.03
CA GLN A 290 -19.80 2.08 -8.38
C GLN A 290 -18.52 2.69 -9.00
N CYS A 291 -17.74 1.91 -9.76
CA CYS A 291 -16.57 2.43 -10.45
C CYS A 291 -16.92 3.57 -11.40
N SER A 292 -18.12 3.62 -11.97
CA SER A 292 -18.56 4.73 -12.83
C SER A 292 -18.71 6.06 -12.08
N GLY A 293 -18.77 6.02 -10.75
CA GLY A 293 -18.80 7.22 -9.90
C GLY A 293 -17.42 7.83 -9.65
N LEU A 294 -16.34 7.12 -9.94
CA LEU A 294 -14.97 7.60 -9.79
C LEU A 294 -14.52 8.44 -11.00
N PRO A 295 -13.45 9.25 -10.87
CA PRO A 295 -12.86 9.96 -12.01
C PRO A 295 -12.57 9.02 -13.17
N ALA A 296 -12.88 9.42 -14.40
CA ALA A 296 -12.75 8.58 -15.60
C ALA A 296 -11.37 7.90 -15.72
N VAL A 297 -10.30 8.63 -15.38
CA VAL A 297 -8.91 8.13 -15.42
C VAL A 297 -8.65 6.98 -14.44
N LEU A 298 -9.43 6.85 -13.37
CA LEU A 298 -9.29 5.84 -12.32
C LEU A 298 -10.24 4.64 -12.48
N GLN A 299 -11.23 4.76 -13.37
CA GLN A 299 -12.21 3.69 -13.57
C GLN A 299 -11.59 2.37 -14.05
N PRO A 300 -10.55 2.35 -14.93
CA PRO A 300 -9.92 1.10 -15.34
C PRO A 300 -9.34 0.29 -14.17
N GLY A 301 -8.60 0.93 -13.27
CA GLY A 301 -8.05 0.27 -12.09
C GLY A 301 -9.11 -0.12 -11.06
N CYS A 302 -10.20 0.65 -10.96
CA CYS A 302 -11.36 0.24 -10.16
C CYS A 302 -12.04 -1.01 -10.74
N ASN A 303 -12.28 -1.03 -12.05
CA ASN A 303 -12.90 -2.18 -12.72
C ASN A 303 -12.02 -3.44 -12.60
N PHE A 304 -10.70 -3.29 -12.69
CA PHE A 304 -9.74 -4.39 -12.47
C PHE A 304 -10.02 -5.16 -11.17
N ARG A 305 -10.33 -4.46 -10.07
CA ARG A 305 -10.63 -5.06 -8.76
C ARG A 305 -11.78 -6.06 -8.82
N PHE A 306 -12.78 -5.81 -9.66
CA PHE A 306 -13.96 -6.67 -9.77
C PHE A 306 -13.87 -7.66 -10.93
N ASP A 307 -13.14 -7.30 -11.99
CA ASP A 307 -13.04 -8.10 -13.21
C ASP A 307 -11.94 -9.16 -13.09
N TRP A 308 -10.68 -8.74 -13.05
CA TRP A 308 -9.55 -9.68 -13.03
C TRP A 308 -9.26 -10.22 -11.63
N PHE A 309 -9.34 -9.34 -10.62
CA PHE A 309 -9.15 -9.68 -9.21
C PHE A 309 -10.42 -10.30 -8.59
N ALA A 310 -11.48 -10.45 -9.39
CA ALA A 310 -12.71 -11.17 -9.09
C ALA A 310 -13.40 -10.75 -7.78
N GLY A 311 -13.22 -9.48 -7.37
CA GLY A 311 -13.78 -8.95 -6.13
C GLY A 311 -13.19 -9.56 -4.87
N SER A 312 -12.01 -10.19 -4.95
CA SER A 312 -11.37 -10.84 -3.80
C SER A 312 -11.14 -9.84 -2.67
N ASP A 313 -11.59 -10.20 -1.47
CA ASP A 313 -11.49 -9.37 -0.28
C ASP A 313 -10.27 -9.79 0.53
N ASN A 314 -9.18 -9.02 0.42
CA ASN A 314 -7.94 -9.20 1.16
C ASN A 314 -7.38 -10.64 1.09
N PRO A 315 -7.19 -11.20 -0.12
CA PRO A 315 -6.66 -12.56 -0.25
C PRO A 315 -5.25 -12.67 0.35
N ASP A 316 -5.01 -13.77 1.06
CA ASP A 316 -3.67 -14.21 1.42
C ASP A 316 -2.83 -14.48 0.15
N VAL A 317 -1.51 -14.37 0.30
CA VAL A 317 -0.55 -14.57 -0.79
C VAL A 317 0.68 -15.35 -0.36
N ASN A 318 1.29 -16.06 -1.30
CA ASN A 318 2.71 -16.38 -1.26
C ASN A 318 3.45 -15.42 -2.19
N PHE A 319 4.62 -14.93 -1.78
CA PHE A 319 5.39 -13.98 -2.57
C PHE A 319 6.85 -14.36 -2.74
N VAL A 320 7.43 -13.88 -3.82
CA VAL A 320 8.87 -13.92 -4.10
C VAL A 320 9.29 -12.61 -4.74
N GLU A 321 10.40 -12.03 -4.27
CA GLU A 321 11.02 -10.86 -4.89
C GLU A 321 11.62 -11.24 -6.24
N VAL A 322 11.30 -10.46 -7.26
CA VAL A 322 11.65 -10.73 -8.67
C VAL A 322 12.22 -9.49 -9.34
N SER A 323 12.90 -9.70 -10.46
CA SER A 323 13.23 -8.62 -11.40
C SER A 323 11.98 -7.85 -11.81
N CYS A 324 12.02 -6.52 -11.74
CA CYS A 324 10.89 -5.70 -12.15
C CYS A 324 10.65 -5.77 -13.66
N PRO A 325 9.43 -6.09 -14.12
CA PRO A 325 9.09 -6.07 -15.54
C PRO A 325 9.10 -4.63 -16.07
N ALA A 326 9.49 -4.46 -17.34
CA ALA A 326 9.63 -3.15 -17.97
C ALA A 326 8.30 -2.38 -18.00
N GLU A 327 7.18 -3.08 -18.12
CA GLU A 327 5.82 -2.52 -18.09
C GLU A 327 5.56 -1.74 -16.79
N ILE A 328 6.04 -2.24 -15.65
CA ILE A 328 5.90 -1.57 -14.35
C ILE A 328 6.93 -0.43 -14.23
N VAL A 329 8.19 -0.69 -14.58
CA VAL A 329 9.28 0.29 -14.47
C VAL A 329 9.04 1.51 -15.37
N ASN A 330 8.48 1.32 -16.57
CA ASN A 330 8.18 2.42 -17.49
C ASN A 330 7.08 3.36 -16.94
N ILE A 331 6.17 2.83 -16.13
CA ILE A 331 5.11 3.61 -15.48
C ILE A 331 5.67 4.38 -14.28
N SER A 332 6.40 3.69 -13.39
CA SER A 332 6.92 4.32 -12.18
C SER A 332 8.19 5.11 -12.41
N GLY A 333 8.95 4.87 -13.47
CA GLY A 333 10.29 5.44 -13.64
C GLY A 333 11.31 4.98 -12.60
N CYS A 334 11.02 3.91 -11.86
CA CYS A 334 11.85 3.43 -10.76
C CYS A 334 12.22 1.95 -10.95
N SER A 335 13.52 1.62 -10.84
CA SER A 335 14.03 0.26 -10.81
C SER A 335 15.25 0.19 -9.88
N ARG A 336 15.42 -0.95 -9.23
CA ARG A 336 16.65 -1.28 -8.49
C ARG A 336 17.64 -2.03 -9.38
#